data_AF-A0A2A5GZ74-F1
#
_entry.id   AF-A0A2A5GZ74-F1
#
_cell.length_a   1.000
_cell.length_b   1.000
_cell.length_c   1.000
_cell.angle_alpha   90.00
_cell.angle_beta   90.00
_cell.angle_gamma   90.00
#
_symmetry.space_group_name_H-M   'P 1'
#
loop_
_entity.id
_entity.type
_entity.pdbx_description
1 polymer ?
#
loop_
_entity_poly.entity_id
_entity_poly.type
_entity_poly.pdbx_seq_one_letter_code
_entity_poly.pdbx_strand_id
1 'polypeptide(L)'
;MDKWNITAELAVDREDHPLTESMIYKYITTDRLRFFKGKERLSLDEETLPLESIPQIVLSEVMRDIDLFISVCSIGNDPNWRSDNSKLNKYWETFFYKTINVPTLTRQEILLQILPDLGIAKQCHVGEKFLEVTGRLGTYQIHLSTGSVLIDKKDQSLCILEIPDDNRNKFNVFIPYEDDDYLIVILNKAVMLAYDDEIEDEEIRNQILKRS
;
A
#
# COMPACT_ATOMS: atom_id res chain seq x y z
N MET A 1 30.42 8.04 1.84
CA MET A 1 31.16 6.80 1.49
C MET A 1 32.66 7.01 1.22
N ASP A 2 33.17 8.24 1.13
CA ASP A 2 34.57 8.52 0.76
C ASP A 2 35.64 7.85 1.62
N LYS A 3 35.35 7.58 2.89
CA LYS A 3 36.28 6.90 3.81
C LYS A 3 36.48 5.41 3.48
N TRP A 4 35.47 4.76 2.90
CA TRP A 4 35.47 3.30 2.71
C TRP A 4 35.86 2.88 1.28
N ASN A 5 35.77 3.80 0.32
CA ASN A 5 36.05 3.56 -1.10
C ASN A 5 35.28 2.32 -1.60
N ILE A 6 33.97 2.32 -1.35
CA ILE A 6 33.01 1.29 -1.75
C ILE A 6 31.82 2.02 -2.39
N THR A 7 31.35 1.49 -3.50
CA THR A 7 30.13 1.92 -4.18
C THR A 7 29.10 0.79 -4.15
N ALA A 8 27.84 1.12 -3.92
CA ALA A 8 26.72 0.19 -3.98
C ALA A 8 25.85 0.52 -5.19
N GLU A 9 25.48 -0.49 -5.98
CA GLU A 9 24.54 -0.36 -7.09
C GLU A 9 23.34 -1.28 -6.86
N LEU A 10 22.14 -0.70 -6.87
CA LEU A 10 20.89 -1.44 -6.96
C LEU A 10 20.54 -1.64 -8.44
N ALA A 11 20.64 -2.87 -8.93
CA ALA A 11 20.22 -3.18 -10.27
C ALA A 11 18.68 -3.09 -10.38
N VAL A 12 18.22 -2.55 -11.50
CA VAL A 12 16.80 -2.50 -11.84
C VAL A 12 16.59 -3.17 -13.20
N ASP A 13 15.49 -3.91 -13.32
CA ASP A 13 15.02 -4.47 -14.58
C ASP A 13 13.77 -3.70 -15.03
N ARG A 14 13.59 -3.65 -16.34
CA ARG A 14 12.56 -2.89 -17.04
C ARG A 14 11.45 -3.78 -17.62
N GLU A 15 11.46 -5.09 -17.30
CA GLU A 15 10.52 -6.15 -17.74
C GLU A 15 9.50 -5.66 -18.80
N ASP A 16 9.80 -5.62 -20.12
CA ASP A 16 8.88 -5.20 -21.22
C ASP A 16 7.75 -4.19 -20.84
N HIS A 17 8.04 -3.23 -19.95
CA HIS A 17 7.02 -2.37 -19.38
C HIS A 17 6.80 -1.20 -20.34
N PRO A 18 5.55 -0.73 -20.48
CA PRO A 18 5.25 0.35 -21.39
C PRO A 18 6.03 1.61 -20.99
N LEU A 19 6.54 2.32 -22.00
CA LEU A 19 7.09 3.65 -21.83
C LEU A 19 5.94 4.66 -21.71
N THR A 20 6.17 5.71 -20.93
CA THR A 20 5.35 6.92 -20.98
C THR A 20 5.59 7.67 -22.29
N GLU A 21 4.73 8.64 -22.61
CA GLU A 21 4.89 9.49 -23.80
C GLU A 21 6.23 10.27 -23.80
N SER A 22 6.80 10.52 -22.62
CA SER A 22 8.12 11.13 -22.44
C SER A 22 9.29 10.15 -22.50
N MET A 23 9.06 8.90 -22.94
CA MET A 23 10.08 7.85 -23.07
C MET A 23 10.72 7.42 -21.74
N ILE A 24 10.00 7.57 -20.64
CA ILE A 24 10.40 7.07 -19.31
C ILE A 24 9.65 5.79 -19.01
N TYR A 25 10.31 4.79 -18.42
CA TYR A 25 9.65 3.56 -17.98
C TYR A 25 8.54 3.85 -16.98
N LYS A 26 7.35 3.31 -17.23
CA LYS A 26 6.23 3.44 -16.30
C LYS A 26 6.52 2.72 -14.99
N TYR A 27 7.14 1.54 -15.07
CA TYR A 27 7.48 0.69 -13.93
C TYR A 27 8.87 0.08 -14.13
N ILE A 28 9.54 -0.18 -13.01
CA ILE A 28 10.80 -0.93 -12.95
C ILE A 28 10.72 -1.91 -11.78
N THR A 29 11.42 -3.02 -11.88
CA THR A 29 11.58 -3.99 -10.79
C THR A 29 13.01 -3.88 -10.26
N THR A 30 13.18 -4.02 -8.95
CA THR A 30 14.51 -4.10 -8.34
C THR A 30 15.04 -5.53 -8.44
N ASP A 31 16.32 -5.70 -8.75
CA ASP A 31 17.00 -6.99 -8.80
C ASP A 31 18.11 -7.05 -7.73
N ARG A 32 19.37 -7.17 -8.12
CA ARG A 32 20.49 -7.40 -7.20
C ARG A 32 21.11 -6.11 -6.71
N LEU A 33 21.38 -6.05 -5.41
CA LEU A 33 22.35 -5.11 -4.83
C LEU A 33 23.76 -5.66 -5.00
N ARG A 34 24.67 -4.87 -5.57
CA ARG A 34 26.09 -5.20 -5.74
C ARG A 34 26.96 -4.14 -5.09
N PHE A 35 28.11 -4.57 -4.59
CA PHE A 35 29.13 -3.70 -4.03
C PHE A 35 30.39 -3.78 -4.87
N PHE A 36 31.04 -2.65 -5.09
CA PHE A 36 32.28 -2.54 -5.86
C PHE A 36 33.33 -1.76 -5.07
N LYS A 37 34.60 -2.01 -5.37
CA LYS A 37 35.71 -1.29 -4.76
C LYS A 37 36.04 -0.06 -5.59
N GLY A 38 35.92 1.12 -4.99
CA GLY A 38 36.12 2.38 -5.71
C GLY A 38 35.04 3.38 -5.40
N LYS A 39 35.11 4.54 -6.06
CA LYS A 39 34.05 5.56 -6.02
C LYS A 39 33.06 5.44 -7.17
N GLU A 40 33.51 4.90 -8.29
CA GLU A 40 32.72 4.75 -9.50
C GLU A 40 33.04 3.39 -10.10
N ARG A 41 32.06 2.79 -10.77
CA ARG A 41 32.26 1.56 -11.51
C ARG A 41 33.03 1.86 -12.78
N LEU A 42 34.19 1.24 -12.95
CA LEU A 42 35.10 1.50 -14.08
C LEU A 42 34.71 0.70 -15.33
N SER A 43 34.08 -0.46 -15.16
CA SER A 43 33.60 -1.30 -16.27
C SER A 43 32.37 -2.14 -15.87
N LEU A 44 31.64 -2.66 -16.87
CA LEU A 44 30.52 -3.58 -16.67
C LEU A 44 30.95 -4.94 -16.08
N ASP A 45 32.21 -5.32 -16.28
CA ASP A 45 32.79 -6.61 -15.87
C ASP A 45 33.58 -6.51 -14.56
N GLU A 46 33.44 -5.40 -13.83
CA GLU A 46 34.15 -5.19 -12.57
C GLU A 46 33.72 -6.21 -11.51
N GLU A 47 34.69 -6.74 -10.75
CA GLU A 47 34.43 -7.79 -9.77
C GLU A 47 33.68 -7.23 -8.54
N THR A 48 32.61 -7.91 -8.17
CA THR A 48 31.80 -7.53 -7.00
C THR A 48 32.48 -7.94 -5.70
N LEU A 49 32.40 -7.08 -4.69
CA LEU A 49 32.86 -7.38 -3.34
C LEU A 49 31.92 -8.40 -2.65
N PRO A 50 32.47 -9.40 -1.95
CA PRO A 50 31.67 -10.32 -1.13
C PRO A 50 31.06 -9.57 0.06
N LEU A 51 29.85 -9.96 0.47
CA LEU A 51 29.10 -9.25 1.51
C LEU A 51 29.85 -9.21 2.85
N GLU A 52 30.61 -10.26 3.16
CA GLU A 52 31.42 -10.38 4.37
C GLU A 52 32.56 -9.36 4.43
N SER A 53 32.95 -8.79 3.29
CA SER A 53 33.96 -7.74 3.21
C SER A 53 33.41 -6.33 3.42
N ILE A 54 32.07 -6.18 3.48
CA ILE A 54 31.42 -4.89 3.63
C ILE A 54 31.34 -4.53 5.12
N PRO A 55 31.87 -3.36 5.54
CA PRO A 55 31.71 -2.91 6.92
C PRO A 55 30.23 -2.81 7.30
N GLN A 56 29.85 -3.28 8.49
CA GLN A 56 28.46 -3.30 8.95
C GLN A 56 27.78 -1.94 8.85
N ILE A 57 28.49 -0.86 9.18
CA ILE A 57 27.97 0.50 9.08
C ILE A 57 27.69 0.95 7.64
N VAL A 58 28.49 0.48 6.67
CA VAL A 58 28.26 0.78 5.25
C VAL A 58 27.04 0.01 4.77
N LEU A 59 26.96 -1.27 5.14
CA LEU A 59 25.82 -2.11 4.80
C LEU A 59 24.52 -1.55 5.37
N SER A 60 24.49 -1.12 6.64
CA SER A 60 23.28 -0.56 7.26
C SER A 60 22.82 0.73 6.60
N GLU A 61 23.73 1.65 6.26
CA GLU A 61 23.36 2.89 5.56
C GLU A 61 22.83 2.60 4.16
N VAL A 62 23.47 1.70 3.40
CA VAL A 62 22.98 1.30 2.07
C VAL A 62 21.61 0.63 2.17
N MET A 63 21.39 -0.25 3.15
CA MET A 63 20.08 -0.88 3.35
C MET A 63 19.02 0.15 3.75
N ARG A 64 19.36 1.16 4.55
CA ARG A 64 18.45 2.25 4.90
C ARG A 64 18.07 3.07 3.66
N ASP A 65 19.03 3.40 2.80
CA ASP A 65 18.77 4.17 1.58
C ASP A 65 17.89 3.37 0.60
N ILE A 66 18.14 2.06 0.47
CA ILE A 66 17.33 1.16 -0.36
C ILE A 66 15.93 1.01 0.22
N ASP A 67 15.80 0.83 1.54
CA ASP A 67 14.51 0.77 2.21
C ASP A 67 13.70 2.06 1.99
N LEU A 68 14.33 3.24 2.11
CA LEU A 68 13.69 4.51 1.79
C LEU A 68 13.25 4.59 0.32
N PHE A 69 14.11 4.18 -0.62
CA PHE A 69 13.77 4.18 -2.04
C PHE A 69 12.58 3.25 -2.36
N ILE A 70 12.61 2.01 -1.87
CA ILE A 70 11.54 1.03 -2.13
C ILE A 70 10.25 1.45 -1.40
N SER A 71 10.35 1.87 -0.14
CA SER A 71 9.19 2.25 0.66
C SER A 71 8.47 3.49 0.13
N VAL A 72 9.13 4.37 -0.62
CA VAL A 72 8.48 5.54 -1.24
C VAL A 72 7.99 5.21 -2.65
N CYS A 73 8.82 4.55 -3.46
CA CYS A 73 8.56 4.35 -4.88
C CYS A 73 7.73 3.10 -5.21
N SER A 74 7.45 2.23 -4.23
CA SER A 74 6.74 0.98 -4.48
C SER A 74 5.30 1.22 -4.91
N ILE A 75 4.89 0.49 -5.95
CA ILE A 75 3.48 0.39 -6.38
C ILE A 75 2.58 -0.10 -5.23
N GLY A 76 3.14 -0.84 -4.26
CA GLY A 76 2.45 -1.34 -3.09
C GLY A 76 1.85 -0.25 -2.20
N ASN A 77 2.31 1.00 -2.32
CA ASN A 77 1.75 2.14 -1.60
C ASN A 77 0.50 2.73 -2.25
N ASP A 78 0.23 2.42 -3.53
CA ASP A 78 -0.94 2.91 -4.23
C ASP A 78 -2.16 2.03 -3.87
N PRO A 79 -3.12 2.52 -3.07
CA PRO A 79 -4.27 1.72 -2.63
C PRO A 79 -5.23 1.36 -3.77
N ASN A 80 -5.18 2.11 -4.87
CA ASN A 80 -6.06 1.96 -6.03
C ASN A 80 -5.31 1.35 -7.21
N TRP A 81 -4.11 0.82 -6.98
CA TRP A 81 -3.27 0.27 -8.02
C TRP A 81 -4.00 -0.77 -8.86
N ARG A 82 -3.95 -0.57 -10.17
CA ARG A 82 -4.40 -1.54 -11.16
C ARG A 82 -3.48 -1.50 -12.36
N SER A 83 -3.16 -2.67 -12.89
CA SER A 83 -2.49 -2.78 -14.18
C SER A 83 -3.04 -3.98 -14.94
N ASP A 84 -2.85 -4.00 -16.25
CA ASP A 84 -3.09 -5.20 -17.06
C ASP A 84 -2.01 -6.28 -16.84
N ASN A 85 -0.99 -5.99 -16.02
CA ASN A 85 0.10 -6.89 -15.70
C ASN A 85 -0.21 -7.71 -14.44
N SER A 86 -0.55 -8.98 -14.64
CA SER A 86 -0.90 -9.92 -13.56
C SER A 86 0.20 -10.14 -12.52
N LYS A 87 1.49 -10.02 -12.90
CA LYS A 87 2.61 -10.15 -11.95
C LYS A 87 2.69 -8.94 -11.02
N LEU A 88 2.58 -7.73 -11.55
CA LEU A 88 2.59 -6.50 -10.75
C LEU A 88 1.38 -6.44 -9.83
N ASN A 89 0.21 -6.86 -10.31
CA ASN A 89 -0.98 -6.98 -9.47
C ASN A 89 -0.77 -7.98 -8.32
N LYS A 90 -0.16 -9.15 -8.60
CA LYS A 90 0.16 -10.14 -7.56
C LYS A 90 1.21 -9.63 -6.55
N TYR A 91 2.21 -8.88 -7.01
CA TYR A 91 3.16 -8.22 -6.11
C TYR A 91 2.43 -7.22 -5.21
N TRP A 92 1.60 -6.36 -5.81
CA TRP A 92 0.79 -5.39 -5.09
C TRP A 92 -0.09 -6.06 -4.03
N GLU A 93 -0.85 -7.09 -4.43
CA GLU A 93 -1.66 -7.91 -3.52
C GLU A 93 -0.80 -8.48 -2.38
N THR A 94 0.35 -9.09 -2.70
CA THR A 94 1.21 -9.70 -1.67
C THR A 94 1.75 -8.66 -0.69
N PHE A 95 2.22 -7.52 -1.20
CA PHE A 95 2.71 -6.40 -0.39
C PHE A 95 1.60 -5.86 0.52
N PHE A 96 0.40 -5.70 -0.07
CA PHE A 96 -0.82 -5.26 0.58
C PHE A 96 -1.25 -6.19 1.72
N TYR A 97 -1.29 -7.51 1.49
CA TYR A 97 -1.78 -8.49 2.47
C TYR A 97 -0.79 -8.79 3.60
N LYS A 98 0.52 -8.74 3.32
CA LYS A 98 1.53 -9.25 4.26
C LYS A 98 2.02 -8.21 5.26
N THR A 99 2.08 -6.94 4.90
CA THR A 99 2.80 -5.94 5.70
C THR A 99 1.91 -5.28 6.76
N ILE A 100 2.26 -5.43 8.03
CA ILE A 100 1.77 -4.53 9.11
C ILE A 100 2.80 -3.42 9.21
N ASN A 101 2.39 -2.18 8.96
CA ASN A 101 3.24 -1.01 9.14
C ASN A 101 2.76 -0.18 10.34
N VAL A 102 3.57 0.81 10.74
CA VAL A 102 3.24 1.69 11.87
C VAL A 102 1.87 2.38 11.70
N PRO A 103 1.51 2.91 10.51
CA PRO A 103 0.17 3.46 10.28
C PRO A 103 -0.99 2.49 10.56
N THR A 104 -0.87 1.21 10.19
CA THR A 104 -1.88 0.18 10.48
C THR A 104 -2.17 0.10 11.98
N LEU A 105 -1.12 0.02 12.80
CA LEU A 105 -1.24 -0.12 14.26
C LEU A 105 -1.87 1.14 14.88
N THR A 106 -1.41 2.33 14.47
CA THR A 106 -1.95 3.60 14.97
C THR A 106 -3.43 3.76 14.61
N ARG A 107 -3.82 3.45 13.37
CA ARG A 107 -5.23 3.52 12.95
C ARG A 107 -6.09 2.50 13.66
N GLN A 108 -5.56 1.31 13.95
CA GLN A 108 -6.26 0.29 14.74
C GLN A 108 -6.61 0.84 16.14
N GLU A 109 -5.65 1.43 16.83
CA GLU A 109 -5.84 2.02 18.16
C GLU A 109 -6.86 3.16 18.14
N ILE A 110 -6.80 4.04 17.14
CA ILE A 110 -7.75 5.14 16.99
C ILE A 110 -9.16 4.60 16.70
N LEU A 111 -9.29 3.64 15.78
CA LEU A 111 -10.58 3.03 15.43
C LEU A 111 -11.26 2.39 16.64
N LEU A 112 -10.50 1.71 17.51
CA LEU A 112 -11.02 1.15 18.76
C LEU A 112 -11.60 2.21 19.71
N GLN A 113 -11.09 3.46 19.65
CA GLN A 113 -11.59 4.57 20.47
C GLN A 113 -12.82 5.24 19.85
N ILE A 114 -12.84 5.45 18.53
CA ILE A 114 -13.88 6.25 17.87
C ILE A 114 -15.09 5.43 17.42
N LEU A 115 -14.90 4.17 17.01
CA LEU A 115 -15.99 3.34 16.47
C LEU A 115 -17.17 3.16 17.44
N PRO A 116 -16.97 2.98 18.77
CA PRO A 116 -18.07 2.84 19.71
C PRO A 116 -19.08 3.99 19.69
N ASP A 117 -18.62 5.21 19.36
CA ASP A 117 -19.45 6.42 19.31
C ASP A 117 -20.14 6.63 17.95
N LEU A 118 -19.83 5.80 16.95
CA LEU A 118 -20.43 5.86 15.61
C LEU A 118 -21.68 4.98 15.51
N GLY A 119 -22.66 5.43 14.70
CA GLY A 119 -23.90 4.68 14.46
C GLY A 119 -23.70 3.29 13.83
N ILE A 120 -22.51 3.02 13.29
CA ILE A 120 -22.13 1.74 12.67
C ILE A 120 -21.38 0.79 13.60
N ALA A 121 -21.16 1.14 14.88
CA ALA A 121 -20.33 0.37 15.83
C ALA A 121 -20.64 -1.14 15.84
N LYS A 122 -21.93 -1.51 15.85
CA LYS A 122 -22.38 -2.91 15.90
C LYS A 122 -22.12 -3.70 14.63
N GLN A 123 -21.87 -3.01 13.53
CA GLN A 123 -21.60 -3.59 12.21
C GLN A 123 -20.09 -3.73 11.96
N CYS A 124 -19.25 -3.18 12.84
CA CYS A 124 -17.82 -3.08 12.65
C CYS A 124 -17.04 -3.94 13.66
N HIS A 125 -15.99 -4.60 13.19
CA HIS A 125 -15.01 -5.29 14.02
C HIS A 125 -13.59 -4.88 13.62
N VAL A 126 -12.80 -4.39 14.57
CA VAL A 126 -11.40 -4.00 14.33
C VAL A 126 -10.51 -5.21 14.52
N GLY A 127 -9.99 -5.77 13.42
CA GLY A 127 -8.96 -6.81 13.43
C GLY A 127 -7.55 -6.21 13.44
N GLU A 128 -6.53 -7.06 13.26
CA GLU A 128 -5.12 -6.61 13.22
C GLU A 128 -4.79 -5.75 12.00
N LYS A 129 -5.29 -6.13 10.82
CA LYS A 129 -4.98 -5.46 9.54
C LYS A 129 -6.20 -4.86 8.86
N PHE A 130 -7.39 -5.31 9.26
CA PHE A 130 -8.63 -4.99 8.59
C PHE A 130 -9.65 -4.46 9.58
N LEU A 131 -10.42 -3.47 9.14
CA LEU A 131 -11.71 -3.15 9.70
C LEU A 131 -12.76 -3.98 8.96
N GLU A 132 -13.35 -4.95 9.63
CA GLU A 132 -14.45 -5.74 9.10
C GLU A 132 -15.76 -4.94 9.25
N VAL A 133 -16.55 -4.90 8.19
CA VAL A 133 -17.82 -4.17 8.14
C VAL A 133 -18.90 -5.09 7.59
N THR A 134 -19.95 -5.32 8.35
CA THR A 134 -21.10 -6.15 7.93
C THR A 134 -22.24 -5.24 7.49
N GLY A 135 -22.47 -5.16 6.18
CA GLY A 135 -23.63 -4.49 5.57
C GLY A 135 -24.82 -5.43 5.39
N ARG A 136 -25.81 -5.01 4.60
CA ARG A 136 -27.00 -5.81 4.25
C ARG A 136 -26.76 -6.74 3.06
N LEU A 137 -25.96 -6.31 2.09
CA LEU A 137 -25.66 -7.07 0.87
C LEU A 137 -24.42 -7.96 1.02
N GLY A 138 -23.50 -7.63 1.93
CA GLY A 138 -22.27 -8.38 2.13
C GLY A 138 -21.50 -8.06 3.42
N THR A 139 -20.41 -8.81 3.61
CA THR A 139 -19.39 -8.53 4.63
C THR A 139 -18.13 -8.08 3.91
N TYR A 140 -17.53 -7.01 4.41
CA TYR A 140 -16.42 -6.31 3.79
C TYR A 140 -15.23 -6.25 4.73
N GLN A 141 -14.02 -6.29 4.18
CA GLN A 141 -12.79 -6.08 4.92
C GLN A 141 -12.07 -4.86 4.33
N ILE A 142 -11.94 -3.80 5.13
CA ILE A 142 -11.25 -2.57 4.75
C ILE A 142 -9.84 -2.63 5.32
N HIS A 143 -8.82 -2.59 4.47
CA HIS A 143 -7.44 -2.65 4.92
C HIS A 143 -7.00 -1.35 5.60
N LEU A 144 -6.46 -1.45 6.81
CA LEU A 144 -6.13 -0.28 7.64
C LEU A 144 -4.92 0.51 7.11
N SER A 145 -4.04 -0.08 6.32
CA SER A 145 -2.91 0.67 5.75
C SER A 145 -3.28 1.53 4.54
N THR A 146 -4.23 1.08 3.72
CA THR A 146 -4.46 1.59 2.35
C THR A 146 -5.92 2.02 2.12
N GLY A 147 -6.86 1.52 2.92
CA GLY A 147 -8.28 1.76 2.76
C GLY A 147 -8.94 0.98 1.62
N SER A 148 -8.25 0.04 0.96
CA SER A 148 -8.89 -0.79 -0.08
C SER A 148 -9.81 -1.85 0.54
N VAL A 149 -10.82 -2.28 -0.22
CA VAL A 149 -11.94 -3.06 0.28
C VAL A 149 -12.00 -4.42 -0.39
N LEU A 150 -12.26 -5.46 0.39
CA LEU A 150 -12.50 -6.83 -0.05
C LEU A 150 -13.90 -7.26 0.37
N ILE A 151 -14.50 -8.15 -0.41
CA ILE A 151 -15.78 -8.81 -0.10
C ILE A 151 -15.45 -10.20 0.46
N ASP A 152 -15.65 -10.38 1.77
CA ASP A 152 -15.22 -11.54 2.57
C ASP A 152 -15.63 -12.89 1.94
N LYS A 153 -16.87 -13.00 1.46
CA LYS A 153 -17.39 -14.26 0.88
C LYS A 153 -16.84 -14.61 -0.51
N LYS A 154 -16.15 -13.70 -1.19
CA LYS A 154 -15.71 -13.87 -2.58
C LYS A 154 -14.20 -13.73 -2.77
N ASP A 155 -13.48 -13.33 -1.71
CA ASP A 155 -12.07 -12.89 -1.78
C ASP A 155 -11.82 -11.92 -2.96
N GLN A 156 -12.84 -11.09 -3.23
CA GLN A 156 -12.89 -10.20 -4.40
C GLN A 156 -12.70 -8.76 -3.94
N SER A 157 -11.79 -8.05 -4.61
CA SER A 157 -11.60 -6.62 -4.39
C SER A 157 -12.78 -5.80 -4.93
N LEU A 158 -13.28 -4.90 -4.08
CA LEU A 158 -14.28 -3.90 -4.40
C LEU A 158 -13.60 -2.56 -4.71
N CYS A 159 -13.77 -2.06 -5.94
CA CYS A 159 -13.30 -0.74 -6.31
C CYS A 159 -14.28 0.33 -5.86
N ILE A 160 -13.79 1.29 -5.10
CA ILE A 160 -14.51 2.50 -4.74
C ILE A 160 -13.61 3.64 -5.18
N LEU A 161 -13.85 4.13 -6.40
CA LEU A 161 -12.95 5.07 -7.10
C LEU A 161 -13.02 6.48 -6.52
N GLU A 162 -14.13 6.86 -5.89
CA GLU A 162 -14.33 8.20 -5.37
C GLU A 162 -15.06 8.15 -4.03
N ILE A 163 -14.48 8.77 -3.01
CA ILE A 163 -15.25 9.32 -1.89
C ILE A 163 -15.32 10.80 -2.22
N PRO A 164 -16.48 11.36 -2.57
CA PRO A 164 -16.61 12.77 -2.89
C PRO A 164 -15.98 13.64 -1.80
N ASP A 165 -15.22 14.67 -2.19
CA ASP A 165 -14.55 15.60 -1.27
C ASP A 165 -15.50 16.24 -0.24
N ASP A 166 -16.78 16.34 -0.59
CA ASP A 166 -17.84 16.89 0.26
C ASP A 166 -18.10 16.06 1.55
N ASN A 167 -17.60 14.82 1.62
CA ASN A 167 -17.70 13.95 2.80
C ASN A 167 -16.46 13.96 3.71
N ARG A 168 -15.36 14.65 3.36
CA ARG A 168 -14.15 14.69 4.21
C ARG A 168 -14.43 15.31 5.60
N ASN A 169 -15.45 16.16 5.70
CA ASN A 169 -15.81 16.90 6.92
C ASN A 169 -17.05 16.38 7.67
N LYS A 170 -17.63 15.21 7.31
CA LYS A 170 -18.84 14.72 8.00
C LYS A 170 -18.58 14.13 9.38
N PHE A 171 -17.37 13.63 9.61
CA PHE A 171 -16.98 13.14 10.93
C PHE A 171 -16.37 14.31 11.71
N ASN A 172 -17.13 14.88 12.65
CA ASN A 172 -16.59 15.79 13.67
C ASN A 172 -15.78 15.00 14.71
N VAL A 173 -14.86 14.17 14.23
CA VAL A 173 -14.04 13.24 14.99
C VAL A 173 -12.68 13.87 15.15
N PHE A 174 -12.21 13.97 16.39
CA PHE A 174 -10.85 14.40 16.68
C PHE A 174 -9.88 13.37 16.13
N ILE A 175 -9.19 13.71 15.05
CA ILE A 175 -8.10 12.90 14.51
C ILE A 175 -6.81 13.41 15.16
N PRO A 176 -6.08 12.59 15.93
CA PRO A 176 -4.88 13.03 16.64
C PRO A 176 -3.71 13.42 15.71
N TYR A 177 -3.83 13.16 14.40
CA TYR A 177 -2.84 13.47 13.38
C TYR A 177 -3.50 14.17 12.19
N GLU A 178 -3.14 15.42 11.91
CA GLU A 178 -3.68 16.20 10.79
C GLU A 178 -3.35 15.62 9.41
N ASP A 179 -2.34 14.75 9.32
CA ASP A 179 -1.81 14.21 8.04
C ASP A 179 -2.31 12.78 7.69
N ASP A 180 -3.26 12.19 8.44
CA ASP A 180 -3.78 10.85 8.14
C ASP A 180 -5.08 10.87 7.31
N ASP A 181 -4.97 11.33 6.06
CA ASP A 181 -6.06 11.33 5.08
C ASP A 181 -6.71 9.94 4.90
N TYR A 182 -5.94 8.87 5.15
CA TYR A 182 -6.42 7.50 4.98
C TYR A 182 -7.41 7.07 6.06
N LEU A 183 -7.29 7.55 7.30
CA LEU A 183 -8.25 7.22 8.35
C LEU A 183 -9.66 7.72 7.99
N ILE A 184 -9.75 8.94 7.45
CA ILE A 184 -11.02 9.52 6.95
C ILE A 184 -11.58 8.68 5.81
N VAL A 185 -10.73 8.27 4.87
CA VAL A 185 -11.11 7.39 3.75
C VAL A 185 -11.65 6.06 4.26
N ILE A 186 -11.01 5.45 5.26
CA ILE A 186 -11.44 4.18 5.88
C ILE A 186 -12.81 4.35 6.55
N LEU A 187 -13.00 5.42 7.33
CA LEU A 187 -14.27 5.68 8.01
C LEU A 187 -15.43 5.94 7.05
N ASN A 188 -15.18 6.73 6.00
CA ASN A 188 -16.17 6.99 4.96
C ASN A 188 -16.59 5.70 4.25
N LYS A 189 -15.63 4.83 3.91
CA LYS A 189 -15.91 3.51 3.34
C LYS A 189 -16.69 2.64 4.32
N ALA A 190 -16.32 2.64 5.60
CA ALA A 190 -17.02 1.87 6.62
C ALA A 190 -18.49 2.28 6.75
N VAL A 191 -18.78 3.58 6.78
CA VAL A 191 -20.17 4.08 6.81
C VAL A 191 -20.90 3.71 5.54
N MET A 192 -20.31 3.94 4.36
CA MET A 192 -20.93 3.61 3.09
C MET A 192 -21.27 2.11 2.98
N LEU A 193 -20.37 1.24 3.42
CA LEU A 193 -20.54 -0.22 3.34
C LEU A 193 -21.44 -0.79 4.43
N ALA A 194 -21.55 -0.12 5.57
CA ALA A 194 -22.53 -0.47 6.60
C ALA A 194 -23.98 -0.23 6.12
N TYR A 195 -24.17 0.71 5.19
CA TYR A 195 -25.45 1.01 4.52
C TYR A 195 -25.37 0.66 3.02
N ASP A 196 -24.79 -0.50 2.70
CA ASP A 196 -24.52 -0.91 1.32
C ASP A 196 -25.76 -1.02 0.41
N ASP A 197 -26.96 -1.16 0.99
CA ASP A 197 -28.22 -1.16 0.27
C ASP A 197 -28.73 0.24 -0.13
N GLU A 198 -28.18 1.29 0.49
CA GLU A 198 -28.46 2.71 0.20
C GLU A 198 -27.45 3.31 -0.80
N ILE A 199 -26.45 2.55 -1.26
CA ILE A 199 -25.51 2.99 -2.28
C ILE A 199 -26.26 3.25 -3.59
N GLU A 200 -26.15 4.44 -4.15
CA GLU A 200 -26.78 4.81 -5.43
C GLU A 200 -25.89 4.48 -6.64
N ASP A 201 -24.57 4.41 -6.43
CA ASP A 201 -23.59 4.11 -7.48
C ASP A 201 -23.82 2.69 -8.06
N GLU A 202 -24.24 2.64 -9.32
CA GLU A 202 -24.53 1.40 -10.02
C GLU A 202 -23.27 0.53 -10.22
N GLU A 203 -22.08 1.12 -10.38
CA GLU A 203 -20.84 0.37 -10.58
C GLU A 203 -20.44 -0.36 -9.29
N ILE A 204 -20.52 0.31 -8.15
CA ILE A 204 -20.26 -0.29 -6.83
C ILE A 204 -21.28 -1.38 -6.54
N ARG A 205 -22.58 -1.11 -6.76
CA ARG A 205 -23.64 -2.12 -6.58
C ARG A 205 -23.43 -3.33 -7.46
N ASN A 206 -23.08 -3.13 -8.74
CA ASN A 206 -22.83 -4.22 -9.67
C ASN A 206 -21.64 -5.07 -9.23
N GLN A 207 -20.57 -4.48 -8.70
CA GLN A 207 -19.45 -5.22 -8.13
C GLN A 207 -19.86 -6.05 -6.90
N ILE A 208 -20.65 -5.49 -5.99
CA ILE A 208 -21.16 -6.19 -4.79
C ILE A 208 -22.08 -7.36 -5.20
N LEU A 209 -23.00 -7.12 -6.12
CA LEU A 209 -24.04 -8.08 -6.51
C LEU A 209 -23.58 -9.12 -7.53
N LYS A 210 -22.53 -8.87 -8.32
CA LYS A 210 -22.00 -9.83 -9.31
C LYS A 210 -21.70 -11.16 -8.63
N ARG A 211 -22.47 -12.20 -8.97
CA ARG A 211 -22.22 -13.58 -8.55
C ARG A 211 -21.17 -14.18 -9.49
N SER A 212 -20.07 -14.66 -8.93
CA SER A 212 -19.22 -15.67 -9.57
C SER A 212 -19.95 -17.01 -9.58
#